data_AF-A0A3M0Z8L1-F1
#
_entry.id   AF-A0A3M0Z8L1-F1
#
_cell.length_a   1.000
_cell.length_b   1.000
_cell.length_c   1.000
_cell.angle_alpha   90.00
_cell.angle_beta   90.00
_cell.angle_gamma   90.00
#
_symmetry.space_group_name_H-M   'P 1'
#
loop_
_entity.id
_entity.type
_entity.pdbx_description
1 polymer ?
#
loop_
_entity_poly.entity_id
_entity_poly.type
_entity_poly.pdbx_seq_one_letter_code
_entity_poly.pdbx_strand_id
1 'polypeptide(L)'
;MPAWVLTVLLLAVMLVEYRKTAASLVEIWSRSGTFSHGFLIVPITLVLLWKRREALSQVPIRPAPWSGAGLIAAAGFLWYLSLEVGALIGAQLALVIMVPGIVAAVWGWPTVRAAAFPLAYLVFAVPMGESLVPPLMDFTANFTVTALQLTGIPVYQEGTYFELPTG
;
A
#
# COMPACT_ATOMS: atom_id res chain seq x y z
N MET A 1 19.39 -24.21 2.39
CA MET A 1 17.96 -23.95 2.07
C MET A 1 17.88 -23.32 0.69
N PRO A 2 16.92 -23.69 -0.18
CA PRO A 2 16.76 -23.03 -1.47
C PRO A 2 16.32 -21.57 -1.27
N ALA A 3 16.81 -20.66 -2.12
CA ALA A 3 16.61 -19.21 -1.98
C ALA A 3 15.13 -18.79 -1.91
N TRP A 4 14.24 -19.50 -2.60
CA TRP A 4 12.80 -19.26 -2.56
C TRP A 4 12.19 -19.59 -1.18
N VAL A 5 12.63 -20.66 -0.50
CA VAL A 5 12.18 -21.00 0.86
C VAL A 5 12.61 -19.90 1.83
N LEU A 6 13.85 -19.43 1.73
CA LEU A 6 14.35 -18.35 2.58
C LEU A 6 13.56 -17.06 2.34
N THR A 7 13.23 -16.75 1.09
CA THR A 7 12.43 -15.56 0.75
C THR A 7 11.03 -15.64 1.35
N VAL A 8 10.34 -16.78 1.18
CA VAL A 8 9.00 -16.99 1.76
C VAL A 8 9.04 -16.92 3.29
N LEU A 9 10.07 -17.49 3.91
CA LEU A 9 10.24 -17.46 5.36
C LEU A 9 10.48 -16.03 5.88
N LEU A 10 11.34 -15.24 5.21
CA LEU A 10 11.57 -13.85 5.59
C LEU A 10 10.33 -12.97 5.39
N LEU A 11 9.56 -13.20 4.31
CA LEU A 11 8.28 -12.52 4.11
C LEU A 11 7.25 -12.91 5.18
N ALA A 12 7.18 -14.17 5.56
CA ALA A 12 6.30 -14.62 6.64
C ALA A 12 6.68 -13.99 7.99
N VAL A 13 7.96 -13.98 8.35
CA VAL A 13 8.45 -13.32 9.56
C VAL A 13 8.10 -11.82 9.52
N MET A 14 8.36 -11.14 8.41
CA MET A 14 7.98 -9.74 8.22
C MET A 14 6.47 -9.53 8.45
N LEU A 15 5.60 -10.34 7.85
CA LEU A 15 4.15 -10.20 8.04
C LEU A 15 3.71 -10.47 9.48
N VAL A 16 4.40 -11.36 10.21
CA VAL A 16 4.12 -11.64 11.63
C VAL A 16 4.55 -10.47 12.52
N GLU A 17 5.75 -9.94 12.32
CA GLU A 17 6.28 -8.79 13.07
C GLU A 17 5.43 -7.53 12.84
N TYR A 18 5.08 -7.26 11.58
CA TYR A 18 4.31 -6.07 11.18
C TYR A 18 2.80 -6.35 11.03
N ARG A 19 2.27 -7.37 11.72
CA ARG A 19 0.89 -7.85 11.58
C ARG A 19 -0.18 -6.77 11.75
N LYS A 20 0.05 -5.79 12.65
CA LYS A 20 -0.90 -4.70 12.88
C LYS A 20 -1.01 -3.78 11.66
N THR A 21 0.11 -3.47 11.03
CA THR A 21 0.18 -2.66 9.81
C THR A 21 -0.33 -3.43 8.60
N ALA A 22 -0.06 -4.73 8.52
CA ALA A 22 -0.65 -5.58 7.48
C ALA A 22 -2.18 -5.69 7.64
N ALA A 23 -2.67 -5.84 8.87
CA ALA A 23 -4.11 -5.87 9.16
C ALA A 23 -4.79 -4.53 8.82
N SER A 24 -4.13 -3.39 9.06
CA SER A 24 -4.72 -2.09 8.70
C SER A 24 -4.87 -1.88 7.19
N LEU A 25 -3.98 -2.44 6.37
CA LEU A 25 -4.16 -2.47 4.91
C LEU A 25 -5.43 -3.24 4.55
N VAL A 26 -5.57 -4.46 5.06
CA VAL A 26 -6.74 -5.32 4.79
C VAL A 26 -8.03 -4.67 5.29
N GLU A 27 -8.01 -4.04 6.45
CA GLU A 27 -9.15 -3.33 7.01
C GLU A 27 -9.60 -2.20 6.08
N ILE A 28 -8.67 -1.36 5.60
CA ILE A 28 -8.99 -0.27 4.66
C ILE A 28 -9.54 -0.81 3.35
N TRP A 29 -8.94 -1.86 2.79
CA TRP A 29 -9.45 -2.48 1.56
C TRP A 29 -10.86 -3.05 1.73
N SER A 30 -11.18 -3.56 2.92
CA SER A 30 -12.49 -4.15 3.23
C SER A 30 -13.59 -3.11 3.46
N ARG A 31 -13.26 -1.96 4.05
CA ARG A 31 -14.25 -0.94 4.45
C ARG A 31 -14.40 0.19 3.44
N SER A 32 -13.39 0.44 2.61
CA SER A 32 -13.34 1.57 1.67
C SER A 32 -13.45 1.07 0.23
N GLY A 33 -14.59 1.33 -0.41
CA GLY A 33 -14.82 0.99 -1.83
C GLY A 33 -13.77 1.62 -2.76
N THR A 34 -13.22 2.78 -2.38
CA THR A 34 -12.13 3.46 -3.10
C THR A 34 -10.84 2.63 -3.15
N PHE A 35 -10.56 1.88 -2.08
CA PHE A 35 -9.31 1.14 -1.93
C PHE A 35 -9.46 -0.39 -1.99
N SER A 36 -10.66 -0.91 -2.27
CA SER A 36 -10.90 -2.37 -2.40
C SER A 36 -10.05 -3.04 -3.48
N HIS A 37 -9.58 -2.29 -4.48
CA HIS A 37 -8.67 -2.77 -5.51
C HIS A 37 -7.32 -3.28 -4.94
N GLY A 38 -6.95 -2.90 -3.71
CA GLY A 38 -5.77 -3.41 -3.01
C GLY A 38 -5.73 -4.95 -2.91
N PHE A 39 -6.89 -5.60 -2.76
CA PHE A 39 -6.99 -7.06 -2.78
C PHE A 39 -6.57 -7.68 -4.11
N LEU A 40 -6.73 -6.97 -5.24
CA LEU A 40 -6.32 -7.45 -6.56
C LEU A 40 -4.84 -7.21 -6.83
N ILE A 41 -4.24 -6.20 -6.21
CA ILE A 41 -2.84 -5.85 -6.45
C ILE A 41 -1.89 -6.96 -6.02
N VAL A 42 -2.13 -7.56 -4.84
CA VAL A 42 -1.31 -8.67 -4.32
C VAL A 42 -1.27 -9.88 -5.29
N PRO A 43 -2.40 -10.47 -5.71
CA PRO A 43 -2.39 -11.59 -6.65
C PRO A 43 -1.87 -11.19 -8.04
N ILE A 44 -2.14 -9.98 -8.52
CA ILE A 44 -1.59 -9.49 -9.79
C ILE A 44 -0.05 -9.43 -9.71
N THR A 45 0.53 -8.93 -8.62
CA THR A 45 1.98 -8.94 -8.42
C THR A 45 2.55 -10.35 -8.49
N LEU A 46 1.90 -11.33 -7.83
CA LEU A 46 2.33 -12.73 -7.87
C LEU A 46 2.27 -13.30 -9.31
N VAL A 47 1.21 -13.01 -10.05
CA VAL A 47 1.08 -13.41 -11.47
C VAL A 47 2.14 -12.73 -12.34
N LEU A 48 2.43 -11.45 -12.11
CA LEU A 48 3.47 -10.72 -12.84
C LEU A 48 4.87 -11.30 -12.57
N LEU A 49 5.16 -11.67 -11.33
CA LEU A 49 6.38 -12.40 -10.97
C LEU A 49 6.42 -13.77 -11.65
N TRP A 50 5.31 -14.52 -11.62
CA TRP A 50 5.21 -15.84 -12.25
C TRP A 50 5.42 -15.79 -13.77
N LYS A 51 4.84 -14.79 -14.44
CA LYS A 51 5.03 -14.57 -15.88
C LYS A 51 6.49 -14.24 -16.23
N ARG A 52 7.23 -13.62 -15.31
CA ARG A 52 8.64 -13.29 -15.47
C ARG A 52 9.60 -14.38 -14.97
N ARG A 53 9.11 -15.54 -14.49
CA ARG A 53 9.96 -16.59 -13.90
C ARG A 53 11.13 -17.02 -14.80
N GLU A 54 10.91 -17.11 -16.11
CA GLU A 54 11.94 -17.51 -17.07
C GLU A 54 13.03 -16.44 -17.16
N ALA A 55 12.64 -15.18 -17.37
CA ALA A 55 13.57 -14.05 -17.34
C ALA A 55 14.33 -13.94 -16.01
N LEU A 56 13.64 -14.13 -14.87
CA LEU A 56 14.24 -14.11 -13.54
C LEU A 56 15.21 -15.27 -13.31
N SER A 57 14.95 -16.45 -13.87
CA SER A 57 15.84 -17.61 -13.77
C SER A 57 17.17 -17.42 -14.49
N GLN A 58 17.22 -16.54 -15.50
CA GLN A 58 18.44 -16.19 -16.23
C GLN A 58 19.27 -15.10 -15.52
N VAL A 59 18.73 -14.46 -14.48
CA VAL A 59 19.45 -13.42 -13.73
C VAL A 59 20.44 -14.10 -12.78
N PRO A 60 21.73 -13.70 -12.78
CA PRO A 60 22.70 -14.25 -11.85
C PRO A 60 22.32 -13.89 -10.42
N ILE A 61 22.15 -14.91 -9.57
CA ILE A 61 21.90 -14.75 -8.14
C ILE A 61 23.16 -14.18 -7.49
N ARG A 62 23.10 -12.93 -7.05
CA ARG A 62 24.20 -12.23 -6.37
C ARG A 62 23.68 -11.61 -5.07
N PRO A 63 23.49 -12.42 -4.02
CA PRO A 63 22.86 -11.98 -2.77
C PRO A 63 23.60 -10.75 -2.22
N ALA A 64 22.84 -9.75 -1.80
CA ALA A 64 23.40 -8.50 -1.29
C ALA A 64 22.90 -8.23 0.15
N PRO A 65 23.21 -9.13 1.11
CA PRO A 65 22.57 -9.18 2.42
C PRO A 65 22.73 -7.88 3.21
N TRP A 66 23.90 -7.26 3.19
CA TRP A 66 24.14 -5.99 3.89
C TRP A 66 23.33 -4.83 3.31
N SER A 67 23.28 -4.71 1.99
CA SER A 67 22.50 -3.65 1.35
C SER A 67 20.98 -3.87 1.47
N GLY A 68 20.54 -5.13 1.38
CA GLY A 68 19.14 -5.49 1.58
C GLY A 68 18.72 -5.28 3.03
N ALA A 69 19.56 -5.67 4.00
CA ALA A 69 19.36 -5.39 5.41
C ALA A 69 19.36 -3.89 5.71
N GLY A 70 20.24 -3.11 5.06
CA GLY A 70 20.24 -1.65 5.15
C GLY A 70 18.92 -1.04 4.67
N LEU A 71 18.36 -1.53 3.56
CA LEU A 71 17.06 -1.09 3.07
C LEU A 71 15.92 -1.48 4.02
N ILE A 72 15.93 -2.71 4.54
CA ILE A 72 14.95 -3.18 5.53
C ILE A 72 15.03 -2.36 6.81
N ALA A 73 16.24 -2.05 7.30
CA ALA A 73 16.45 -1.24 8.49
C ALA A 73 15.99 0.20 8.28
N ALA A 74 16.29 0.80 7.12
CA ALA A 74 15.81 2.13 6.77
C ALA A 74 14.27 2.17 6.67
N ALA A 75 13.66 1.16 6.06
CA ALA A 75 12.21 1.01 6.02
C ALA A 75 11.63 0.79 7.43
N GLY A 76 12.27 0.00 8.29
CA GLY A 76 11.86 -0.22 9.68
C GLY A 76 11.94 1.05 10.51
N PHE A 77 12.96 1.87 10.30
CA PHE A 77 13.07 3.19 10.93
C PHE A 77 11.97 4.14 10.44
N LEU A 78 11.70 4.18 9.12
CA LEU A 78 10.58 4.94 8.57
C LEU A 78 9.24 4.46 9.14
N TRP A 79 9.04 3.15 9.26
CA TRP A 79 7.85 2.56 9.87
C TRP A 79 7.66 3.04 11.31
N TYR A 80 8.73 2.96 12.11
CA TYR A 80 8.72 3.40 13.49
C TYR A 80 8.35 4.88 13.61
N LEU A 81 9.05 5.74 12.86
CA LEU A 81 8.80 7.18 12.86
C LEU A 81 7.37 7.50 12.40
N SER A 82 6.86 6.77 11.41
CA SER A 82 5.50 6.93 10.88
C SER A 82 4.45 6.64 11.94
N LEU A 83 4.66 5.62 12.79
CA LEU A 83 3.74 5.31 13.88
C LEU A 83 3.77 6.39 14.98
N GLU A 84 4.96 6.90 15.31
CA GLU A 84 5.11 7.97 16.32
C GLU A 84 4.38 9.26 15.93
N VAL A 85 4.40 9.62 14.64
CA VAL A 85 3.70 10.82 14.14
C VAL A 85 2.26 10.54 13.68
N GLY A 86 1.75 9.33 13.86
CA GLY A 86 0.39 8.93 13.45
C GLY A 86 0.18 8.83 11.93
N ALA A 87 1.24 8.81 11.12
CA ALA A 87 1.19 8.71 9.66
C ALA A 87 1.09 7.26 9.19
N LEU A 88 -0.11 6.66 9.29
CA LEU A 88 -0.33 5.24 8.93
C LEU A 88 0.13 4.88 7.51
N ILE A 89 -0.04 5.79 6.54
CA ILE A 89 0.40 5.62 5.15
C ILE A 89 1.93 5.36 5.09
N GLY A 90 2.72 6.07 5.91
CA GLY A 90 4.16 5.89 5.97
C GLY A 90 4.56 4.51 6.49
N ALA A 91 3.85 4.01 7.51
CA ALA A 91 4.05 2.66 8.03
C ALA A 91 3.69 1.59 6.99
N GLN A 92 2.60 1.77 6.25
CA GLN A 92 2.19 0.85 5.20
C GLN A 92 3.15 0.86 4.01
N LEU A 93 3.67 2.03 3.60
CA LEU A 93 4.70 2.13 2.56
C LEU A 93 6.00 1.46 2.98
N ALA A 94 6.43 1.66 4.22
CA ALA A 94 7.62 1.00 4.76
C ALA A 94 7.50 -0.53 4.66
N LEU A 95 6.34 -1.09 5.00
CA LEU A 95 6.10 -2.54 4.87
C LEU A 95 6.26 -3.02 3.42
N VAL A 96 5.75 -2.26 2.45
CA VAL A 96 5.91 -2.58 1.02
C VAL A 96 7.37 -2.46 0.57
N ILE A 97 8.12 -1.47 1.05
CA ILE A 97 9.55 -1.27 0.73
C ILE A 97 10.44 -2.37 1.33
N MET A 98 10.05 -3.01 2.42
CA MET A 98 10.80 -4.15 2.96
C MET A 98 10.82 -5.35 2.01
N VAL A 99 9.80 -5.53 1.16
CA VAL A 99 9.73 -6.63 0.17
C VAL A 99 10.90 -6.61 -0.82
N PRO A 100 11.19 -5.52 -1.57
CA PRO A 100 12.38 -5.45 -2.41
C PRO A 100 13.68 -5.53 -1.60
N GLY A 101 13.70 -5.11 -0.32
CA GLY A 101 14.84 -5.31 0.58
C GLY A 101 15.14 -6.78 0.84
N ILE A 102 14.11 -7.60 1.10
CA ILE A 102 14.24 -9.06 1.24
C ILE A 102 14.72 -9.69 -0.07
N VAL A 103 14.15 -9.27 -1.21
CA VAL A 103 14.58 -9.76 -2.54
C VAL A 103 16.04 -9.38 -2.81
N ALA A 104 16.47 -8.16 -2.48
CA ALA A 104 17.86 -7.73 -2.59
C ALA A 104 18.80 -8.55 -1.70
N ALA A 105 18.39 -8.83 -0.45
CA ALA A 105 19.18 -9.60 0.50
C ALA A 105 19.41 -11.04 0.03
N VAL A 106 18.37 -11.69 -0.50
CA VAL A 106 18.41 -13.12 -0.87
C VAL A 106 18.88 -13.33 -2.32
N TRP A 107 18.39 -12.54 -3.27
CA TRP A 107 18.62 -12.75 -4.71
C TRP A 107 19.54 -11.71 -5.34
N GLY A 108 19.72 -10.56 -4.69
CA GLY A 108 20.54 -9.45 -5.18
C GLY A 108 19.78 -8.36 -5.94
N TRP A 109 20.45 -7.23 -6.09
CA TRP A 109 19.95 -6.09 -6.87
C TRP A 109 19.63 -6.38 -8.34
N PRO A 110 20.35 -7.25 -9.07
CA PRO A 110 19.98 -7.61 -10.43
C PRO A 110 18.55 -8.17 -10.51
N THR A 111 18.17 -9.00 -9.55
CA THR A 111 16.83 -9.60 -9.46
C THR A 111 15.78 -8.55 -9.12
N VAL A 112 16.08 -7.63 -8.19
CA VAL A 112 15.20 -6.50 -7.89
C VAL A 112 14.93 -5.65 -9.13
N ARG A 113 15.96 -5.37 -9.95
CA ARG A 113 15.80 -4.61 -11.20
C ARG A 113 14.97 -5.36 -12.23
N ALA A 114 15.21 -6.66 -12.40
CA ALA A 114 14.42 -7.50 -13.31
C ALA A 114 12.94 -7.62 -12.87
N ALA A 115 12.69 -7.59 -11.56
CA ALA A 115 11.38 -7.60 -10.93
C ALA A 115 10.86 -6.20 -10.56
N ALA A 116 11.47 -5.12 -11.07
CA ALA A 116 11.15 -3.75 -10.63
C ALA A 116 9.68 -3.39 -10.85
N PHE A 117 9.11 -3.77 -12.01
CA PHE A 117 7.70 -3.51 -12.30
C PHE A 117 6.75 -4.24 -11.33
N PRO A 118 6.82 -5.58 -11.14
CA PRO A 118 6.02 -6.26 -10.12
C PRO A 118 6.20 -5.70 -8.71
N LEU A 119 7.44 -5.41 -8.30
CA LEU A 119 7.73 -4.91 -6.94
C LEU A 119 7.21 -3.48 -6.73
N ALA A 120 7.37 -2.60 -7.72
CA ALA A 120 6.81 -1.25 -7.68
C ALA A 120 5.27 -1.27 -7.71
N TYR A 121 4.68 -2.27 -8.38
CA TYR A 121 3.22 -2.42 -8.44
C TYR A 121 2.59 -2.62 -7.05
N LEU A 122 3.32 -3.22 -6.09
CA LEU A 122 2.84 -3.35 -4.70
C LEU A 122 2.61 -2.01 -4.00
N VAL A 123 3.25 -0.91 -4.44
CA VAL A 123 3.05 0.41 -3.85
C VAL A 123 1.60 0.87 -4.01
N PHE A 124 0.93 0.48 -5.10
CA PHE A 124 -0.48 0.79 -5.32
C PHE A 124 -1.41 0.08 -4.33
N ALA A 125 -0.94 -0.97 -3.63
CA ALA A 125 -1.74 -1.62 -2.59
C ALA A 125 -1.89 -0.72 -1.36
N VAL A 126 -1.00 0.26 -1.17
CA VAL A 126 -1.08 1.21 -0.07
C VAL A 126 -2.17 2.24 -0.38
N PRO A 127 -3.17 2.43 0.51
CA PRO A 127 -4.25 3.39 0.33
C PRO A 127 -3.77 4.83 0.54
N MET A 128 -2.97 5.32 -0.39
CA MET A 128 -2.52 6.71 -0.40
C MET A 128 -3.74 7.63 -0.55
N GLY A 129 -3.95 8.52 0.43
CA GLY A 129 -5.02 9.50 0.37
C GLY A 129 -6.33 9.10 1.06
N GLU A 130 -6.40 7.97 1.77
CA GLU A 130 -7.56 7.65 2.63
C GLU A 130 -7.86 8.80 3.61
N SER A 131 -6.84 9.47 4.14
CA SER A 131 -6.99 10.65 5.01
C SER A 131 -7.51 11.90 4.28
N LEU A 132 -7.41 11.95 2.95
CA LEU A 132 -7.92 13.04 2.12
C LEU A 132 -9.38 12.83 1.72
N VAL A 133 -9.91 11.60 1.84
CA VAL A 133 -11.29 11.30 1.45
C VAL A 133 -12.29 12.15 2.25
N PRO A 134 -12.25 12.21 3.60
CA PRO A 134 -13.23 13.02 4.34
C PRO A 134 -13.14 14.53 4.01
N PRO A 135 -11.96 15.18 4.02
CA PRO A 135 -11.87 16.61 3.66
C PRO A 135 -12.38 16.93 2.24
N LEU A 136 -12.15 16.03 1.28
CA LEU A 136 -12.65 16.21 -0.08
C LEU A 136 -14.17 16.05 -0.16
N MET A 137 -14.75 15.12 0.62
CA MET A 137 -16.20 14.97 0.74
C MET A 137 -16.86 16.17 1.41
N ASP A 138 -16.26 16.70 2.48
CA ASP A 138 -16.77 17.91 3.15
C ASP A 138 -16.72 19.13 2.21
N PHE A 139 -15.63 19.26 1.44
CA PHE A 139 -15.50 20.32 0.45
C PHE A 139 -16.58 20.24 -0.62
N THR A 140 -16.82 19.06 -1.21
CA THR A 140 -17.84 18.89 -2.25
C THR A 140 -19.26 19.10 -1.70
N ALA A 141 -19.53 18.65 -0.48
CA ALA A 141 -20.82 18.89 0.18
C ALA A 141 -21.06 20.40 0.40
N ASN A 142 -20.09 21.11 0.99
CA ASN A 142 -20.19 22.54 1.25
C ASN A 142 -20.31 23.37 -0.05
N PHE A 143 -19.56 23.00 -1.08
CA PHE A 143 -19.68 23.64 -2.40
C PHE A 143 -21.09 23.46 -2.99
N THR A 144 -21.64 22.25 -2.92
CA THR A 144 -22.97 21.93 -3.44
C THR A 144 -24.07 22.69 -2.69
N VAL A 145 -23.99 22.74 -1.36
CA VAL A 145 -24.92 23.50 -0.52
C VAL A 145 -24.87 24.99 -0.85
N THR A 146 -23.66 25.55 -0.97
CA THR A 146 -23.47 26.96 -1.32
C THR A 146 -24.04 27.28 -2.70
N ALA A 147 -23.80 26.42 -3.69
CA ALA A 147 -24.35 26.59 -5.04
C ALA A 147 -25.89 26.55 -5.05
N LEU A 148 -26.50 25.63 -4.30
CA LEU A 148 -27.96 25.52 -4.21
C LEU A 148 -28.60 26.72 -3.50
N GLN A 149 -27.99 27.20 -2.41
CA GLN A 149 -28.42 28.41 -1.72
C GLN A 149 -28.33 29.64 -2.62
N LEU A 150 -27.28 29.76 -3.45
CA LEU A 150 -27.15 30.84 -4.44
C LEU A 150 -28.25 30.79 -5.51
N THR A 151 -28.79 29.61 -5.82
CA THR A 151 -29.94 29.46 -6.73
C THR A 151 -31.31 29.67 -6.06
N GLY A 152 -31.34 29.97 -4.76
CA GLY A 152 -32.57 30.21 -3.99
C GLY A 152 -33.29 28.96 -3.51
N ILE A 153 -32.67 27.77 -3.63
CA ILE A 153 -33.23 26.51 -3.14
C ILE A 153 -32.77 26.32 -1.69
N PRO A 154 -33.68 26.35 -0.68
CA PRO A 154 -33.31 26.08 0.69
C PRO A 154 -32.93 24.60 0.84
N VAL A 155 -31.70 24.35 1.30
CA VAL A 155 -31.14 23.02 1.55
C VAL A 155 -30.72 22.94 3.01
N TYR A 156 -31.22 21.91 3.70
CA TYR A 156 -30.73 21.50 5.00
C TYR A 156 -29.66 20.42 4.79
N GLN A 157 -28.48 20.63 5.38
CA GLN A 157 -27.38 19.66 5.32
C GLN A 157 -27.28 18.93 6.67
N GLU A 158 -27.65 17.65 6.70
CA GLU A 158 -27.32 16.74 7.80
C GLU A 158 -26.15 15.83 7.38
N GLY A 159 -24.92 16.31 7.60
CA GLY A 159 -23.71 15.57 7.23
C GLY A 159 -23.50 15.46 5.71
N THR A 160 -23.51 14.25 5.17
CA THR A 160 -23.34 13.94 3.73
C THR A 160 -24.62 13.49 3.02
N TYR A 161 -25.75 13.49 3.73
CA TYR A 161 -27.06 13.15 3.16
C TYR A 161 -27.81 14.43 2.78
N PHE A 162 -28.39 14.42 1.58
CA PHE A 162 -29.21 15.50 1.05
C PHE A 162 -30.67 15.06 1.09
N GLU A 163 -31.47 15.64 1.98
CA GLU A 163 -32.92 15.47 1.98
C GLU A 163 -33.57 16.63 1.23
N LEU A 164 -34.39 16.31 0.22
CA LEU A 164 -35.24 17.27 -0.45
C LEU A 164 -36.53 17.44 0.38
N PRO A 165 -37.07 18.66 0.56
CA PRO A 165 -38.30 18.88 1.32
C PRO A 165 -39.55 18.18 0.76
N THR A 166 -39.44 17.52 -0.41
CA THR A 166 -40.53 16.80 -1.09
C THR A 166 -40.42 15.27 -1.03
N GLY A 167 -39.46 14.71 -0.30
CA GLY A 167 -39.24 13.27 -0.18
C GLY A 167 -38.13 12.72 -1.07
#